data_AF-A0A3E3DNI7-F1
#
_entry.id   AF-A0A3E3DNI7-F1
#
_cell.length_a   1.000
_cell.length_b   1.000
_cell.length_c   1.000
_cell.angle_alpha   90.00
_cell.angle_beta   90.00
_cell.angle_gamma   90.00
#
_symmetry.space_group_name_H-M   'P 1'
#
loop_
_entity.id
_entity.type
_entity.pdbx_description
1 polymer ?
#
loop_
_entity_poly.entity_id
_entity_poly.type
_entity_poly.pdbx_seq_one_letter_code
_entity_poly.pdbx_strand_id
1 'polypeptide(L)'
;MKLVPNVPKDWLRWVNRHGLKENFIFYDYSKNVKEGFCTWCEKTVPVKKARHNTYGTCTCCGHRIQYKAKGKAGRLCTKEEQVYLPQKYGDGLIIRQFTAQRFYQKGEYETPEIMCNETGRVIYDKDLMGTQYYYGKYKQRGYRWIKGYPNYSFFYGYYDYKLNHAGAVYKRTVPALSRHILSRTGLPQLISSGYKISPNDYLSSLAAAPYLERFIKAGLKHLTLDALKGRIKVSESHSLAKSLGIDGNRLGRLRNNDGGELFLIWMQYEKKKRKNIVDSVICYFEEQNIRPENIKFIQDRMSELRICNYLKRQYALTNRPPLELLSTWQDYLNMSKRLKRDITLEIFYKPKNLVESHDEVLQLCEDKNITLQAVDIAKVYPDVDAICESIKEKYEYRDQKYVLLIPNRIEDIIQEGRALRHCIRFSDDYYERIQRRESYIAFLRKADQPEKSFYTLEFEPDGTVRQMRTSGDRQNVDFNQAVSFIKKWQKAIQPRLTEEDYRLAKVSASLRVEEFKELRKKNAKVWHGHLAGMPLADVLEADLMEVSLCIEDARVTEADGQNSELVAA
;
A
#
# COMPACT_ATOMS: atom_id res chain seq x y z
N MET A 1 41.36 32.43 8.79
CA MET A 1 40.91 31.24 9.54
C MET A 1 42.16 30.54 10.06
N LYS A 2 42.26 30.21 11.37
CA LYS A 2 43.28 29.25 11.81
C LYS A 2 43.17 28.02 10.89
N LEU A 3 44.31 27.49 10.44
CA LEU A 3 44.32 26.34 9.54
C LEU A 3 43.49 25.22 10.16
N VAL A 4 42.48 24.78 9.42
CA VAL A 4 41.66 23.64 9.82
C VAL A 4 42.58 22.44 10.01
N PRO A 5 42.49 21.69 11.13
CA PRO A 5 43.35 20.54 11.36
C PRO A 5 43.29 19.55 10.20
N ASN A 6 44.44 18.97 9.85
CA ASN A 6 44.49 17.87 8.91
C ASN A 6 43.68 16.68 9.43
N VAL A 7 43.18 15.86 8.51
CA VAL A 7 42.54 14.59 8.88
C VAL A 7 43.57 13.64 9.51
N PRO A 8 43.17 12.75 10.44
CA PRO A 8 44.06 11.73 10.99
C PRO A 8 44.72 10.87 9.90
N LYS A 9 45.95 10.40 10.13
CA LYS A 9 46.69 9.56 9.16
C LYS A 9 45.95 8.27 8.78
N ASP A 10 45.15 7.73 9.69
CA ASP A 10 44.35 6.52 9.49
C ASP A 10 42.91 6.82 8.98
N TRP A 11 42.59 8.06 8.65
CA TRP A 11 41.23 8.50 8.30
C TRP A 11 40.62 7.67 7.17
N LEU A 12 41.29 7.59 6.01
CA LEU A 12 40.77 6.84 4.86
C LEU A 12 40.62 5.34 5.16
N ARG A 13 41.56 4.76 5.91
CA ARG A 13 41.48 3.36 6.37
C ARG A 13 40.26 3.14 7.28
N TRP A 14 40.01 4.08 8.19
CA TRP A 14 38.83 4.04 9.05
C TRP A 14 37.54 4.22 8.25
N VAL A 15 37.50 5.14 7.27
CA VAL A 15 36.33 5.33 6.40
C VAL A 15 36.04 4.05 5.62
N ASN A 16 37.07 3.43 5.03
CA ASN A 16 36.93 2.17 4.29
C ASN A 16 36.27 1.09 5.15
N ARG A 17 36.77 0.95 6.39
CA ARG A 17 36.42 -0.15 7.29
C ARG A 17 35.23 0.12 8.21
N HIS A 18 34.86 1.36 8.49
CA HIS A 18 33.81 1.66 9.49
C HIS A 18 32.80 2.70 9.01
N GLY A 19 33.18 3.51 8.02
CA GLY A 19 32.28 4.50 7.41
C GLY A 19 31.30 3.89 6.40
N LEU A 20 31.77 2.90 5.64
CA LEU A 20 31.04 2.31 4.51
C LEU A 20 30.40 0.97 4.90
N LYS A 21 29.09 0.84 4.66
CA LYS A 21 28.28 -0.31 5.09
C LYS A 21 28.35 -1.49 4.11
N GLU A 22 28.37 -1.20 2.81
CA GLU A 22 28.34 -2.23 1.78
C GLU A 22 29.72 -2.85 1.61
N ASN A 23 29.74 -4.17 1.73
CA ASN A 23 30.94 -4.98 1.57
C ASN A 23 30.59 -6.18 0.70
N PHE A 24 31.58 -6.70 0.00
CA PHE A 24 31.41 -7.76 -0.98
C PHE A 24 32.42 -8.89 -0.76
N ILE A 25 32.04 -10.10 -1.16
CA ILE A 25 32.98 -11.18 -1.44
C ILE A 25 32.98 -11.38 -2.95
N PHE A 26 34.10 -11.02 -3.59
CA PHE A 26 34.28 -11.20 -5.02
C PHE A 26 34.87 -12.57 -5.31
N TYR A 27 34.29 -13.31 -6.26
CA TYR A 27 34.74 -14.66 -6.59
C TYR A 27 34.68 -14.91 -8.09
N ASP A 28 35.54 -15.81 -8.57
CA ASP A 28 35.57 -16.25 -9.95
C ASP A 28 34.48 -17.30 -10.21
N TYR A 29 33.71 -17.11 -11.29
CA TYR A 29 32.58 -17.99 -11.58
C TYR A 29 33.09 -19.34 -12.10
N SER A 30 32.88 -20.40 -11.32
CA SER A 30 33.17 -21.78 -11.70
C SER A 30 32.16 -22.75 -11.08
N LYS A 31 32.04 -23.97 -11.62
CA LYS A 31 31.12 -25.00 -11.07
C LYS A 31 31.43 -25.32 -9.59
N ASN A 32 32.68 -25.14 -9.14
CA ASN A 32 33.16 -25.39 -7.78
C ASN A 32 33.96 -24.19 -7.26
N VAL A 33 33.28 -23.07 -6.96
CA VAL A 33 33.92 -21.91 -6.32
C VAL A 33 34.43 -22.32 -4.94
N LYS A 34 35.76 -22.27 -4.74
CA LYS A 34 36.40 -22.59 -3.46
C LYS A 34 36.79 -21.35 -2.65
N GLU A 35 37.09 -20.24 -3.33
CA GLU A 35 37.69 -19.05 -2.73
C GLU A 35 37.07 -17.76 -3.30
N GLY A 36 37.20 -16.68 -2.54
CA GLY A 36 36.85 -15.34 -2.97
C GLY A 36 37.50 -14.27 -2.08
N PHE A 37 37.62 -13.05 -2.57
CA PHE A 37 38.21 -11.93 -1.84
C PHE A 37 37.14 -11.17 -1.06
N CYS A 38 37.31 -11.08 0.26
CA CYS A 38 36.41 -10.33 1.14
C CYS A 38 36.88 -8.89 1.30
N THR A 39 36.08 -7.92 0.87
CA THR A 39 36.42 -6.49 0.93
C THR A 39 36.42 -5.91 2.35
N TRP A 40 35.96 -6.65 3.36
CA TRP A 40 35.92 -6.18 4.75
C TRP A 40 37.17 -6.55 5.54
N CYS A 41 37.61 -7.80 5.43
CA CYS A 41 38.85 -8.26 6.08
C CYS A 41 40.06 -8.17 5.16
N GLU A 42 39.85 -7.83 3.88
CA GLU A 42 40.89 -7.65 2.86
C GLU A 42 41.74 -8.93 2.70
N LYS A 43 41.06 -10.09 2.70
CA LYS A 43 41.68 -11.41 2.60
C LYS A 43 40.92 -12.29 1.62
N THR A 44 41.64 -13.21 0.98
CA THR A 44 41.05 -14.35 0.30
C THR A 44 40.49 -15.31 1.36
N VAL A 45 39.22 -15.67 1.19
CA VAL A 45 38.47 -16.50 2.14
C VAL A 45 37.84 -17.69 1.44
N PRO A 46 37.71 -18.85 2.12
CA PRO A 46 36.96 -19.97 1.58
C PRO A 46 35.49 -19.62 1.39
N VAL A 47 34.94 -20.01 0.25
CA VAL A 47 33.55 -19.75 -0.12
C VAL A 47 32.87 -21.09 -0.43
N LYS A 48 31.65 -21.29 0.08
CA LYS A 48 30.85 -22.50 -0.18
C LYS A 48 29.50 -22.10 -0.75
N LYS A 49 29.11 -22.71 -1.89
CA LYS A 49 27.80 -22.50 -2.55
C LYS A 49 27.46 -21.01 -2.80
N ALA A 50 28.45 -20.16 -3.12
CA ALA A 50 28.18 -18.75 -3.41
C ALA A 50 27.34 -18.59 -4.68
N ARG A 51 26.32 -17.74 -4.58
CA ARG A 51 25.48 -17.33 -5.70
C ARG A 51 25.54 -15.80 -5.83
N HIS A 52 25.63 -15.30 -7.05
CA HIS A 52 25.71 -13.86 -7.31
C HIS A 52 24.51 -13.12 -6.68
N ASN A 53 24.77 -11.98 -6.04
CA ASN A 53 23.83 -11.14 -5.29
C ASN A 53 23.20 -11.74 -4.03
N THR A 54 23.58 -12.95 -3.64
CA THR A 54 23.14 -13.54 -2.36
C THR A 54 24.01 -13.07 -1.20
N TYR A 55 23.46 -13.07 0.01
CA TYR A 55 24.22 -12.79 1.22
C TYR A 55 24.72 -14.09 1.85
N GLY A 56 25.92 -14.04 2.40
CA GLY A 56 26.46 -15.08 3.28
C GLY A 56 27.26 -14.48 4.42
N THR A 57 27.85 -15.34 5.23
CA THR A 57 28.73 -14.94 6.31
C THR A 57 30.17 -15.27 5.94
N CYS A 58 31.06 -14.29 6.04
CA CYS A 58 32.48 -14.52 5.82
C CYS A 58 33.04 -15.43 6.92
N THR A 59 33.71 -16.53 6.53
CA THR A 59 34.30 -17.49 7.46
C THR A 59 35.49 -16.93 8.23
N CYS A 60 36.19 -15.93 7.69
CA CYS A 60 37.34 -15.30 8.34
C CYS A 60 36.93 -14.21 9.34
N CYS A 61 35.96 -13.36 9.00
CA CYS A 61 35.62 -12.19 9.83
C CYS A 61 34.22 -12.24 10.45
N GLY A 62 33.39 -13.24 10.13
CA GLY A 62 32.04 -13.41 10.67
C GLY A 62 31.02 -12.39 10.19
N HIS A 63 31.38 -11.46 9.29
CA HIS A 63 30.45 -10.44 8.83
C HIS A 63 29.51 -10.98 7.75
N ARG A 64 28.25 -10.52 7.77
CA ARG A 64 27.28 -10.77 6.72
C ARG A 64 27.61 -9.90 5.50
N ILE A 65 27.97 -10.53 4.39
CA ILE A 65 28.54 -9.89 3.21
C ILE A 65 27.87 -10.43 1.95
N GLN A 66 27.71 -9.57 0.93
CA GLN A 66 27.08 -9.95 -0.33
C GLN A 66 28.09 -10.57 -1.30
N TYR A 67 27.74 -11.69 -1.93
CA TYR A 67 28.57 -12.35 -2.94
C TYR A 67 28.42 -11.71 -4.33
N LYS A 68 29.55 -11.43 -4.99
CA LYS A 68 29.62 -10.85 -6.33
C LYS A 68 30.55 -11.68 -7.23
N ALA A 69 29.99 -12.41 -8.18
CA ALA A 69 30.79 -13.06 -9.23
C ALA A 69 31.51 -12.00 -10.09
N LYS A 70 32.84 -12.06 -10.21
CA LYS A 70 33.67 -11.07 -10.94
C LYS A 70 33.20 -10.86 -12.38
N GLY A 71 32.91 -11.94 -13.12
CA GLY A 71 32.42 -11.88 -14.49
C GLY A 71 31.02 -11.25 -14.68
N LYS A 72 30.22 -11.13 -13.61
CA LYS A 72 28.87 -10.52 -13.64
C LYS A 72 28.79 -9.17 -12.92
N ALA A 73 29.79 -8.83 -12.12
CA ALA A 73 29.75 -7.65 -11.26
C ALA A 73 29.89 -6.34 -12.05
N GLY A 74 30.63 -6.34 -13.17
CA GLY A 74 30.85 -5.15 -13.99
C GLY A 74 31.50 -4.01 -13.19
N ARG A 75 31.16 -2.77 -13.52
CA ARG A 75 31.46 -1.61 -12.67
C ARG A 75 30.46 -1.57 -11.52
N LEU A 76 30.96 -1.40 -10.30
CA LEU A 76 30.13 -1.39 -9.10
C LEU A 76 30.48 -0.18 -8.25
N CYS A 77 29.46 0.48 -7.72
CA CYS A 77 29.64 1.55 -6.77
C CYS A 77 28.81 1.26 -5.51
N THR A 78 29.37 1.47 -4.33
CA THR A 78 28.60 1.35 -3.09
C THR A 78 27.59 2.48 -2.98
N LYS A 79 26.62 2.34 -2.08
CA LYS A 79 25.85 3.49 -1.61
C LYS A 79 26.79 4.55 -1.01
N GLU A 80 26.41 5.79 -1.26
CA GLU A 80 27.02 6.95 -0.65
C GLU A 80 26.63 7.04 0.83
N GLU A 81 27.62 7.19 1.70
CA GLU A 81 27.46 7.23 3.16
C GLU A 81 28.04 8.52 3.75
N GLN A 82 27.42 9.01 4.82
CA GLN A 82 27.93 10.15 5.57
C GLN A 82 28.86 9.68 6.70
N VAL A 83 29.97 10.38 6.87
CA VAL A 83 30.92 10.13 7.96
C VAL A 83 31.37 11.46 8.58
N TYR A 84 31.60 11.42 9.90
CA TYR A 84 31.89 12.61 10.69
C TYR A 84 33.24 12.51 11.39
N LEU A 85 33.97 13.62 11.39
CA LEU A 85 35.26 13.78 12.06
C LEU A 85 35.19 14.98 13.02
N PRO A 86 34.96 14.73 14.33
CA PRO A 86 35.06 15.76 15.35
C PRO A 86 36.54 15.99 15.72
N GLN A 87 37.01 17.24 15.77
CA GLN A 87 38.39 17.61 16.12
C GLN A 87 38.43 18.86 17.00
N LYS A 88 39.47 19.00 17.83
CA LYS A 88 39.70 20.24 18.58
C LYS A 88 39.99 21.37 17.59
N TYR A 89 39.39 22.55 17.80
CA TYR A 89 39.62 23.72 16.95
C TYR A 89 39.68 24.99 17.80
N GLY A 90 40.89 25.51 18.01
CA GLY A 90 41.12 26.55 19.03
C GLY A 90 40.70 26.05 20.41
N ASP A 91 39.92 26.85 21.12
CA ASP A 91 39.29 26.47 22.40
C ASP A 91 37.94 25.75 22.21
N GLY A 92 37.48 25.69 20.96
CA GLY A 92 36.24 25.06 20.54
C GLY A 92 36.42 23.68 19.90
N LEU A 93 35.49 23.37 19.00
CA LEU A 93 35.35 22.10 18.31
C LEU A 93 35.02 22.36 16.84
N ILE A 94 35.56 21.55 15.93
CA ILE A 94 35.07 21.45 14.56
C ILE A 94 34.51 20.05 14.33
N ILE A 95 33.29 19.97 13.81
CA ILE A 95 32.70 18.72 13.33
C ILE A 95 32.67 18.80 11.81
N ARG A 96 33.50 18.00 11.17
CA ARG A 96 33.61 17.92 9.71
C ARG A 96 32.77 16.76 9.21
N GLN A 97 32.00 17.01 8.17
CA GLN A 97 31.16 16.04 7.49
C GLN A 97 31.78 15.69 6.14
N PHE A 98 31.87 14.39 5.87
CA PHE A 98 32.33 13.88 4.60
C PHE A 98 31.30 12.95 4.01
N THR A 99 31.27 12.96 2.69
CA THR A 99 30.55 11.99 1.87
C THR A 99 31.55 10.96 1.36
N ALA A 100 31.29 9.68 1.60
CA ALA A 100 32.18 8.58 1.28
C ALA A 100 31.51 7.54 0.40
N GLN A 101 32.27 6.99 -0.57
CA GLN A 101 31.81 5.96 -1.50
C GLN A 101 32.98 5.13 -2.02
N ARG A 102 32.73 3.86 -2.35
CA ARG A 102 33.70 2.94 -2.98
C ARG A 102 33.32 2.67 -4.42
N PHE A 103 34.28 2.81 -5.32
CA PHE A 103 34.17 2.50 -6.74
C PHE A 103 35.03 1.29 -7.09
N TYR A 104 34.44 0.30 -7.73
CA TYR A 104 35.13 -0.89 -8.22
C TYR A 104 35.10 -0.89 -9.75
N GLN A 105 36.28 -0.93 -10.36
CA GLN A 105 36.40 -1.07 -11.81
C GLN A 105 36.21 -2.53 -12.23
N LYS A 106 35.79 -2.73 -13.48
CA LYS A 106 35.60 -4.07 -14.03
C LYS A 106 36.95 -4.78 -14.08
N GLY A 107 37.08 -5.88 -13.34
CA GLY A 107 38.32 -6.67 -13.26
C GLY A 107 39.23 -6.31 -12.07
N GLU A 108 39.04 -5.16 -11.44
CA GLU A 108 39.86 -4.67 -10.33
C GLU A 108 38.99 -4.51 -9.06
N TYR A 109 38.76 -5.65 -8.40
CA TYR A 109 37.85 -5.72 -7.25
C TYR A 109 38.54 -5.73 -5.88
N GLU A 110 39.86 -5.90 -5.86
CA GLU A 110 40.67 -5.98 -4.64
C GLU A 110 41.19 -4.61 -4.20
N THR A 111 41.31 -3.67 -5.14
CA THR A 111 41.83 -2.31 -4.94
C THR A 111 40.79 -1.26 -5.35
N PRO A 112 39.68 -1.09 -4.59
CA PRO A 112 38.68 -0.09 -4.92
C PRO A 112 39.22 1.33 -4.77
N GLU A 113 38.75 2.22 -5.63
CA GLU A 113 38.91 3.66 -5.43
C GLU A 113 37.94 4.13 -4.35
N ILE A 114 38.44 4.94 -3.41
CA ILE A 114 37.63 5.49 -2.32
C ILE A 114 37.50 7.00 -2.53
N MET A 115 36.28 7.43 -2.82
CA MET A 115 35.94 8.85 -2.78
C MET A 115 35.58 9.22 -1.35
N CYS A 116 36.21 10.25 -0.80
CA CYS A 116 35.88 10.79 0.52
C CYS A 116 36.05 12.31 0.52
N ASN A 117 34.94 13.01 0.27
CA ASN A 117 34.95 14.46 0.07
C ASN A 117 34.34 15.17 1.28
N GLU A 118 35.00 16.21 1.79
CA GLU A 118 34.44 17.04 2.84
C GLU A 118 33.34 17.94 2.26
N THR A 119 32.09 17.69 2.63
CA THR A 119 30.93 18.40 2.08
C THR A 119 30.42 19.49 3.01
N GLY A 120 30.65 19.34 4.31
CA GLY A 120 30.15 20.26 5.33
C GLY A 120 31.07 20.33 6.55
N ARG A 121 30.96 21.42 7.31
CA ARG A 121 31.63 21.56 8.61
C ARG A 121 30.82 22.49 9.50
N VAL A 122 30.78 22.20 10.80
CA VAL A 122 30.29 23.13 11.82
C VAL A 122 31.44 23.45 12.75
N ILE A 123 31.69 24.74 12.95
CA ILE A 123 32.68 25.23 13.90
C ILE A 123 31.92 25.71 15.13
N TYR A 124 32.19 25.07 16.26
CA TYR A 124 31.65 25.41 17.56
C TYR A 124 32.69 26.19 18.36
N ASP A 125 32.27 27.27 19.00
CA ASP A 125 33.09 27.95 20.00
C ASP A 125 33.11 27.18 21.34
N LYS A 126 33.71 27.77 22.38
CA LYS A 126 33.81 27.19 23.72
C LYS A 126 32.45 26.95 24.39
N ASP A 127 31.43 27.70 23.98
CA ASP A 127 30.07 27.66 24.51
C ASP A 127 29.15 26.78 23.65
N LEU A 128 29.72 26.04 22.70
CA LEU A 128 29.03 25.17 21.75
C LEU A 128 28.03 25.90 20.85
N MET A 129 28.27 27.18 20.55
CA MET A 129 27.54 27.90 19.50
C MET A 129 28.14 27.57 18.13
N GLY A 130 27.36 26.86 17.31
CA GLY A 130 27.80 26.33 16.02
C GLY A 130 27.60 27.28 14.85
N THR A 131 28.63 27.48 14.02
CA THR A 131 28.53 28.12 12.71
C THR A 131 28.70 27.09 11.59
N GLN A 132 27.65 26.86 10.81
CA GLN A 132 27.63 25.93 9.67
C GLN A 132 28.32 26.53 8.44
N TYR A 133 29.09 25.69 7.75
CA TYR A 133 29.61 25.92 6.42
C TYR A 133 29.41 24.69 5.53
N TYR A 134 29.27 24.90 4.23
CA TYR A 134 29.29 23.83 3.23
C TYR A 134 30.30 24.14 2.13
N TYR A 135 30.81 23.11 1.48
CA TYR A 135 31.68 23.27 0.32
C TYR A 135 30.84 23.28 -0.95
N GLY A 136 30.86 24.36 -1.71
CA GLY A 136 30.02 24.47 -2.90
C GLY A 136 30.43 25.58 -3.84
N LYS A 137 29.77 25.64 -4.99
CA LYS A 137 30.02 26.63 -6.04
C LYS A 137 29.43 27.98 -5.64
N TYR A 138 30.27 28.95 -5.29
CA TYR A 138 29.82 30.27 -4.86
C TYR A 138 29.67 31.23 -6.04
N LYS A 139 28.46 31.77 -6.24
CA LYS A 139 28.14 32.78 -7.27
C LYS A 139 28.65 32.42 -8.68
N GLN A 140 28.66 31.13 -9.02
CA GLN A 140 29.20 30.57 -10.27
C GLN A 140 30.71 30.83 -10.52
N ARG A 141 31.44 31.39 -9.56
CA ARG A 141 32.85 31.80 -9.72
C ARG A 141 33.88 30.75 -9.30
N GLY A 142 33.47 29.75 -8.52
CA GLY A 142 34.37 28.67 -8.08
C GLY A 142 33.87 27.97 -6.82
N TYR A 143 34.45 26.81 -6.53
CA TYR A 143 34.14 26.03 -5.33
C TYR A 143 34.91 26.55 -4.12
N ARG A 144 34.19 26.81 -3.02
CA ARG A 144 34.75 27.29 -1.76
C ARG A 144 33.86 26.94 -0.58
N TRP A 145 34.36 27.20 0.62
CA TRP A 145 33.56 27.14 1.85
C TRP A 145 32.62 28.34 1.93
N ILE A 146 31.32 28.07 2.06
CA ILE A 146 30.24 29.06 2.11
C ILE A 146 29.56 28.94 3.47
N LYS A 147 29.37 30.07 4.16
CA LYS A 147 28.67 30.13 5.45
C LYS A 147 27.17 29.89 5.24
N GLY A 148 26.56 29.11 6.12
CA GLY A 148 25.14 28.81 6.12
C GLY A 148 24.82 27.45 5.51
N TYR A 149 23.60 27.33 4.97
CA TYR A 149 23.11 26.13 4.29
C TYR A 149 23.01 26.40 2.78
N PRO A 150 23.10 25.37 1.94
CA PRO A 150 22.87 25.50 0.50
C PRO A 150 21.42 25.94 0.24
N ASN A 151 21.24 26.90 -0.66
CA ASN A 151 19.90 27.36 -1.05
C ASN A 151 19.20 26.28 -1.88
N TYR A 152 18.02 25.87 -1.43
CA TYR A 152 17.14 24.98 -2.17
C TYR A 152 16.60 25.68 -3.42
N SER A 153 16.73 25.07 -4.60
CA SER A 153 16.03 25.50 -5.80
C SER A 153 15.20 24.35 -6.33
N PHE A 154 13.87 24.48 -6.22
CA PHE A 154 12.88 23.50 -6.70
C PHE A 154 13.06 23.17 -8.18
N PHE A 155 13.53 24.12 -9.00
CA PHE A 155 13.66 24.00 -10.45
C PHE A 155 14.86 23.18 -10.93
N TYR A 156 15.90 23.01 -10.11
CA TYR A 156 17.17 22.37 -10.54
C TYR A 156 17.39 20.97 -9.97
N GLY A 157 16.45 20.41 -9.21
CA GLY A 157 16.50 19.00 -8.78
C GLY A 157 17.74 18.58 -7.99
N TYR A 158 18.56 19.53 -7.51
CA TYR A 158 19.78 19.22 -6.77
C TYR A 158 19.43 18.93 -5.30
N TYR A 159 19.23 17.64 -5.01
CA TYR A 159 19.21 17.06 -3.66
C TYR A 159 20.60 17.05 -2.97
N ASP A 160 21.54 17.89 -3.41
CA ASP A 160 22.96 17.49 -3.44
C ASP A 160 23.72 17.60 -2.11
N TYR A 161 23.11 18.20 -1.11
CA TYR A 161 23.75 18.35 0.18
C TYR A 161 22.93 17.62 1.23
N LYS A 162 23.27 16.34 1.42
CA LYS A 162 22.87 15.53 2.59
C LYS A 162 23.55 16.04 3.86
N LEU A 163 23.59 17.35 4.08
CA LEU A 163 24.15 17.95 5.29
C LEU A 163 23.40 17.42 6.50
N ASN A 164 24.15 17.06 7.53
CA ASN A 164 23.62 16.56 8.80
C ASN A 164 22.80 15.26 8.69
N HIS A 165 22.94 14.48 7.60
CA HIS A 165 22.37 13.13 7.56
C HIS A 165 23.11 12.17 8.49
N ALA A 166 22.38 11.28 9.15
CA ALA A 166 22.95 10.33 10.10
C ALA A 166 24.09 9.49 9.48
N GLY A 167 25.26 9.52 10.11
CA GLY A 167 26.48 8.91 9.60
C GLY A 167 27.35 8.30 10.70
N ALA A 168 28.39 7.57 10.30
CA ALA A 168 29.36 7.01 11.25
C ALA A 168 30.29 8.12 11.76
N VAL A 169 30.65 8.08 13.05
CA VAL A 169 31.49 9.12 13.67
C VAL A 169 32.84 8.55 14.09
N TYR A 170 33.91 9.25 13.74
CA TYR A 170 35.27 8.88 14.13
C TYR A 170 35.47 8.97 15.63
N LYS A 171 35.67 7.83 16.28
CA LYS A 171 35.65 7.75 17.74
C LYS A 171 36.99 8.13 18.40
N ARG A 172 38.11 8.06 17.69
CA ARG A 172 39.46 8.17 18.31
C ARG A 172 39.77 9.57 18.86
N THR A 173 39.17 10.62 18.30
CA THR A 173 39.31 12.00 18.80
C THR A 173 38.39 12.31 19.98
N VAL A 174 37.33 11.51 20.18
CA VAL A 174 36.25 11.79 21.14
C VAL A 174 36.71 11.80 22.61
N PRO A 175 37.59 10.90 23.10
CA PRO A 175 38.04 10.94 24.50
C PRO A 175 38.76 12.24 24.88
N ALA A 176 39.55 12.82 23.97
CA ALA A 176 40.21 14.11 24.21
C ALA A 176 39.18 15.25 24.22
N LEU A 177 38.22 15.24 23.29
CA LEU A 177 37.14 16.22 23.24
C LEU A 177 36.21 16.13 24.46
N SER A 178 35.95 14.93 24.97
CA SER A 178 35.14 14.70 26.18
C SER A 178 35.76 15.30 27.43
N ARG A 179 37.09 15.32 27.54
CA ARG A 179 37.80 15.95 28.68
C ARG A 179 37.78 17.47 28.62
N HIS A 180 37.59 18.05 27.43
CA HIS A 180 37.72 19.49 27.20
C HIS A 180 36.37 20.19 27.04
N ILE A 181 35.56 19.79 26.06
CA ILE A 181 34.37 20.54 25.62
C ILE A 181 33.08 19.71 25.60
N LEU A 182 33.16 18.38 25.47
CA LEU A 182 31.97 17.54 25.30
C LEU A 182 31.45 16.87 26.60
N SER A 183 32.07 17.12 27.76
CA SER A 183 31.75 16.43 29.02
C SER A 183 30.28 16.55 29.47
N ARG A 184 29.65 17.70 29.17
CA ARG A 184 28.26 18.03 29.53
C ARG A 184 27.28 17.91 28.36
N THR A 185 27.60 17.09 27.36
CA THR A 185 26.74 16.96 26.17
C THR A 185 26.07 15.60 26.05
N GLY A 186 26.69 14.54 26.59
CA GLY A 186 26.24 13.17 26.31
C GLY A 186 26.61 12.65 24.91
N LEU A 187 27.15 13.51 24.03
CA LEU A 187 27.57 13.14 22.67
C LEU A 187 28.65 12.04 22.66
N PRO A 188 29.65 12.01 23.57
CA PRO A 188 30.62 10.91 23.62
C PRO A 188 29.97 9.54 23.85
N GLN A 189 28.95 9.48 24.71
CA GLN A 189 28.17 8.26 24.98
C GLN A 189 27.35 7.87 23.76
N LEU A 190 26.74 8.85 23.08
CA LEU A 190 26.00 8.62 21.84
C LEU A 190 26.90 8.09 20.72
N ILE A 191 28.07 8.67 20.51
CA ILE A 191 29.04 8.17 19.51
C ILE A 191 29.51 6.75 19.87
N SER A 192 29.70 6.47 21.15
CA SER A 192 30.15 5.17 21.62
C SER A 192 29.11 4.07 21.37
N SER A 193 27.81 4.40 21.32
CA SER A 193 26.72 3.45 21.04
C SER A 193 26.87 2.64 19.75
N GLY A 194 27.53 3.21 18.73
CA GLY A 194 27.65 2.59 17.41
C GLY A 194 26.52 2.92 16.45
N TYR A 195 25.48 3.64 16.89
CA TYR A 195 24.47 4.18 16.00
C TYR A 195 25.07 5.19 15.01
N LYS A 196 24.52 5.22 13.79
CA LYS A 196 24.74 6.34 12.87
C LYS A 196 23.93 7.53 13.39
N ILE A 197 24.60 8.67 13.53
CA ILE A 197 24.01 9.87 14.11
C ILE A 197 24.40 11.09 13.30
N SER A 198 23.65 12.17 13.49
CA SER A 198 24.06 13.52 13.10
C SER A 198 24.56 14.23 14.36
N PRO A 199 25.88 14.37 14.57
CA PRO A 199 26.41 15.03 15.76
C PRO A 199 25.96 16.50 15.85
N ASN A 200 25.84 17.16 14.71
CA ASN A 200 25.45 18.56 14.64
C ASN A 200 23.99 18.74 15.06
N ASP A 201 23.08 17.91 14.52
CA ASP A 201 21.66 17.97 14.92
C ASP A 201 21.51 17.67 16.40
N TYR A 202 22.21 16.65 16.91
CA TYR A 202 22.21 16.33 18.34
C TYR A 202 22.62 17.54 19.20
N LEU A 203 23.74 18.20 18.88
CA LEU A 203 24.21 19.36 19.63
C LEU A 203 23.24 20.55 19.53
N SER A 204 22.65 20.78 18.35
CA SER A 204 21.65 21.84 18.20
C SER A 204 20.36 21.55 18.97
N SER A 205 19.90 20.29 18.99
CA SER A 205 18.71 19.87 19.72
C SER A 205 18.94 19.89 21.23
N LEU A 206 20.16 19.61 21.69
CA LEU A 206 20.48 19.59 23.11
C LEU A 206 20.23 20.95 23.80
N ALA A 207 20.48 22.06 23.09
CA ALA A 207 20.21 23.39 23.61
C ALA A 207 18.73 23.63 23.94
N ALA A 208 17.82 23.07 23.12
CA ALA A 208 16.37 23.16 23.32
C ALA A 208 15.81 22.03 24.21
N ALA A 209 16.52 20.91 24.30
CA ALA A 209 16.07 19.70 25.01
C ALA A 209 17.19 19.09 25.88
N PRO A 210 17.49 19.69 27.05
CA PRO A 210 18.57 19.20 27.93
C PRO A 210 18.36 17.77 28.46
N TYR A 211 17.12 17.26 28.48
CA TYR A 211 16.84 15.88 28.87
C TYR A 211 17.51 14.83 27.96
N LEU A 212 17.90 15.20 26.74
CA LEU A 212 18.64 14.31 25.82
C LEU A 212 19.98 13.85 26.43
N GLU A 213 20.70 14.77 27.11
CA GLU A 213 21.92 14.43 27.84
C GLU A 213 21.64 13.42 28.95
N ARG A 214 20.57 13.64 29.72
CA ARG A 214 20.17 12.73 30.81
C ARG A 214 19.86 11.33 30.27
N PHE A 215 19.15 11.23 29.15
CA PHE A 215 18.78 9.95 28.54
C PHE A 215 20.03 9.16 28.13
N ILE A 216 20.92 9.80 27.38
CA ILE A 216 22.09 9.10 26.85
C ILE A 216 23.10 8.75 27.95
N LYS A 217 23.30 9.63 28.94
CA LYS A 217 24.15 9.34 30.10
C LYS A 217 23.56 8.24 30.99
N ALA A 218 22.22 8.11 31.01
CA ALA A 218 21.53 6.99 31.62
C ALA A 218 21.50 5.74 30.73
N GLY A 219 22.23 5.69 29.61
CA GLY A 219 22.36 4.52 28.75
C GLY A 219 21.16 4.22 27.85
N LEU A 220 20.18 5.13 27.75
CA LEU A 220 18.97 4.97 26.93
C LEU A 220 19.24 5.35 25.46
N LYS A 221 20.13 4.62 24.78
CA LYS A 221 20.72 5.03 23.50
C LYS A 221 19.66 5.12 22.38
N HIS A 222 18.89 4.06 22.17
CA HIS A 222 17.84 4.05 21.14
C HIS A 222 16.74 5.08 21.43
N LEU A 223 16.29 5.17 22.68
CA LEU A 223 15.31 6.18 23.09
C LEU A 223 15.79 7.61 22.85
N THR A 224 17.08 7.93 23.08
CA THR A 224 17.63 9.25 22.75
C THR A 224 17.48 9.55 21.26
N LEU A 225 17.67 8.57 20.37
CA LEU A 225 17.50 8.77 18.93
C LEU A 225 16.04 9.00 18.53
N ASP A 226 15.09 8.33 19.19
CA ASP A 226 13.66 8.59 18.98
C ASP A 226 13.25 9.96 19.54
N ALA A 227 13.83 10.37 20.67
CA ALA A 227 13.60 11.69 21.25
C ALA A 227 14.08 12.82 20.32
N LEU A 228 15.23 12.66 19.66
CA LEU A 228 15.72 13.62 18.65
C LEU A 228 14.75 13.80 17.48
N LYS A 229 13.97 12.78 17.14
CA LYS A 229 12.94 12.83 16.09
C LYS A 229 11.62 13.43 16.57
N GLY A 230 11.57 13.97 17.79
CA GLY A 230 10.37 14.55 18.39
C GLY A 230 9.30 13.52 18.78
N ARG A 231 9.66 12.23 18.88
CA ARG A 231 8.69 11.15 19.15
C ARG A 231 8.39 10.96 20.64
N ILE A 232 9.24 11.47 21.52
CA ILE A 232 9.11 11.27 22.97
C ILE A 232 8.60 12.54 23.63
N LYS A 233 7.48 12.43 24.34
CA LYS A 233 7.02 13.47 25.27
C LYS A 233 7.63 13.23 26.64
N VAL A 234 8.35 14.22 27.16
CA VAL A 234 9.01 14.16 28.47
C VAL A 234 8.34 15.13 29.42
N SER A 235 7.93 14.65 30.59
CA SER A 235 7.50 15.51 31.69
C SER A 235 8.69 15.72 32.62
N GLU A 236 9.18 16.94 32.76
CA GLU A 236 10.35 17.20 33.60
C GLU A 236 10.08 16.82 35.07
N SER A 237 10.98 16.04 35.64
CA SER A 237 10.91 15.53 37.01
C SER A 237 12.32 15.26 37.54
N HIS A 238 12.48 15.33 38.86
CA HIS A 238 13.74 15.02 39.55
C HIS A 238 14.23 13.59 39.31
N SER A 239 13.33 12.65 39.00
CA SER A 239 13.68 11.26 38.65
C SER A 239 13.46 10.99 37.17
N LEU A 240 14.49 10.45 36.49
CA LEU A 240 14.40 10.06 35.08
C LEU A 240 13.27 9.05 34.83
N ALA A 241 13.09 8.08 35.73
CA ALA A 241 12.00 7.10 35.61
C ALA A 241 10.63 7.78 35.68
N LYS A 242 10.45 8.74 36.59
CA LYS A 242 9.21 9.53 36.70
C LYS A 242 8.98 10.38 35.47
N SER A 243 10.02 10.99 34.90
CA SER A 243 9.92 11.78 33.66
C SER A 243 9.44 10.98 32.45
N LEU A 244 9.75 9.68 32.44
CA LEU A 244 9.30 8.73 31.43
C LEU A 244 7.98 8.03 31.82
N GLY A 245 7.36 8.40 32.94
CA GLY A 245 6.10 7.79 33.40
C GLY A 245 6.24 6.36 33.96
N ILE A 246 7.46 5.86 34.17
CA ILE A 246 7.76 4.48 34.61
C ILE A 246 8.38 4.45 36.03
N ASP A 247 8.92 3.31 36.45
CA ASP A 247 9.68 3.13 37.71
C ASP A 247 11.11 2.64 37.42
N GLY A 248 11.93 2.52 38.46
CA GLY A 248 13.35 2.16 38.33
C GLY A 248 13.59 0.77 37.73
N ASN A 249 12.74 -0.22 38.01
CA ASN A 249 12.89 -1.55 37.45
C ASN A 249 12.63 -1.54 35.94
N ARG A 250 11.53 -0.88 35.52
CA ARG A 250 11.19 -0.71 34.10
C ARG A 250 12.21 0.12 33.34
N LEU A 251 12.80 1.13 33.98
CA LEU A 251 13.91 1.90 33.41
C LEU A 251 15.15 1.01 33.16
N GLY A 252 15.46 0.10 34.09
CA GLY A 252 16.53 -0.89 33.92
C GLY A 252 16.28 -1.82 32.75
N ARG A 253 15.04 -2.32 32.61
CA ARG A 253 14.62 -3.17 31.47
C ARG A 253 14.74 -2.44 30.13
N LEU A 254 14.26 -1.20 30.07
CA LEU A 254 14.37 -0.34 28.88
C LEU A 254 15.85 -0.17 28.44
N ARG A 255 16.75 0.07 29.40
CA ARG A 255 18.19 0.19 29.16
C ARG A 255 18.81 -1.13 28.68
N ASN A 256 18.52 -2.25 29.34
CA ASN A 256 19.13 -3.55 29.06
C ASN A 256 18.74 -4.09 27.68
N ASN A 257 17.56 -3.74 27.19
CA ASN A 257 17.06 -4.15 25.88
C ASN A 257 17.33 -3.11 24.77
N ASP A 258 18.01 -2.00 25.07
CA ASP A 258 18.18 -0.85 24.15
C ASP A 258 16.86 -0.42 23.49
N GLY A 259 15.79 -0.37 24.30
CA GLY A 259 14.44 -0.10 23.82
C GLY A 259 14.22 1.36 23.41
N GLY A 260 13.42 1.55 22.37
CA GLY A 260 13.03 2.84 21.83
C GLY A 260 11.70 3.34 22.39
N GLU A 261 11.00 4.16 21.60
CA GLU A 261 9.69 4.71 21.94
C GLU A 261 8.65 3.64 22.28
N LEU A 262 8.53 2.60 21.42
CA LEU A 262 7.50 1.58 21.59
C LEU A 262 7.75 0.73 22.82
N PHE A 263 8.99 0.36 23.09
CA PHE A 263 9.34 -0.34 24.33
C PHE A 263 8.93 0.48 25.55
N LEU A 264 9.19 1.80 25.54
CA LEU A 264 8.74 2.69 26.61
C LEU A 264 7.20 2.72 26.75
N ILE A 265 6.46 2.78 25.64
CA ILE A 265 4.99 2.72 25.65
C ILE A 265 4.50 1.41 26.30
N TRP A 266 5.14 0.29 26.00
CA TRP A 266 4.83 -1.00 26.63
C TRP A 266 5.17 -1.01 28.13
N MET A 267 6.28 -0.40 28.56
CA MET A 267 6.60 -0.23 29.99
C MET A 267 5.55 0.62 30.73
N GLN A 268 5.09 1.71 30.11
CA GLN A 268 4.05 2.57 30.67
C GLN A 268 2.70 1.81 30.78
N TYR A 269 2.35 1.05 29.75
CA TYR A 269 1.17 0.18 29.73
C TYR A 269 1.24 -0.89 30.83
N GLU A 270 2.39 -1.54 30.97
CA GLU A 270 2.64 -2.56 31.99
C GLU A 270 2.43 -1.99 33.40
N LYS A 271 2.97 -0.80 33.68
CA LYS A 271 2.78 -0.09 34.96
C LYS A 271 1.31 0.26 35.20
N LYS A 272 0.60 0.78 34.19
CA LYS A 272 -0.82 1.15 34.29
C LYS A 272 -1.71 -0.05 34.58
N LYS A 273 -1.43 -1.20 33.97
CA LYS A 273 -2.19 -2.45 34.12
C LYS A 273 -1.71 -3.33 35.28
N ARG A 274 -0.66 -2.91 36.01
CA ARG A 274 -0.06 -3.65 37.14
C ARG A 274 0.23 -5.11 36.79
N LYS A 275 0.82 -5.35 35.62
CA LYS A 275 1.22 -6.68 35.15
C LYS A 275 2.71 -6.76 34.89
N ASN A 276 3.21 -7.94 34.51
CA ASN A 276 4.57 -8.14 34.05
C ASN A 276 4.53 -8.87 32.70
N ILE A 277 5.08 -8.24 31.67
CA ILE A 277 5.18 -8.80 30.33
C ILE A 277 6.65 -9.14 30.09
N VAL A 278 6.95 -10.33 29.57
CA VAL A 278 8.33 -10.76 29.31
C VAL A 278 8.99 -9.85 28.26
N ASP A 279 10.26 -9.48 28.48
CA ASP A 279 11.02 -8.57 27.60
C ASP A 279 11.02 -9.05 26.13
N SER A 280 11.20 -10.35 25.88
CA SER A 280 11.20 -10.92 24.52
C SER A 280 9.88 -10.72 23.77
N VAL A 281 8.76 -10.60 24.48
CA VAL A 281 7.45 -10.28 23.90
C VAL A 281 7.39 -8.80 23.53
N ILE A 282 7.92 -7.92 24.38
CA ILE A 282 7.95 -6.48 24.14
C ILE A 282 8.90 -6.14 22.99
N CYS A 283 10.10 -6.76 22.95
CA CYS A 283 11.02 -6.63 21.82
C CYS A 283 10.34 -7.04 20.51
N TYR A 284 9.62 -8.17 20.50
CA TYR A 284 8.86 -8.59 19.32
C TYR A 284 7.78 -7.56 18.94
N PHE A 285 7.04 -7.01 19.90
CA PHE A 285 6.04 -5.98 19.60
C PHE A 285 6.67 -4.69 19.08
N GLU A 286 7.81 -4.26 19.61
CA GLU A 286 8.56 -3.11 19.10
C GLU A 286 9.05 -3.34 17.66
N GLU A 287 9.66 -4.50 17.38
CA GLU A 287 10.14 -4.87 16.04
C GLU A 287 9.02 -4.90 15.00
N GLN A 288 7.83 -5.35 15.39
CA GLN A 288 6.66 -5.44 14.53
C GLN A 288 5.77 -4.18 14.54
N ASN A 289 6.21 -3.11 15.21
CA ASN A 289 5.45 -1.85 15.36
C ASN A 289 4.05 -2.03 15.98
N ILE A 290 3.90 -2.98 16.89
CA ILE A 290 2.65 -3.30 17.59
C ILE A 290 2.56 -2.47 18.87
N ARG A 291 1.49 -1.69 18.99
CA ARG A 291 1.17 -0.86 20.17
C ARG A 291 0.14 -1.57 21.05
N PRO A 292 0.03 -1.21 22.34
CA PRO A 292 -1.00 -1.77 23.23
C PRO A 292 -2.43 -1.60 22.69
N GLU A 293 -2.70 -0.54 21.91
CA GLU A 293 -3.97 -0.28 21.25
C GLU A 293 -4.37 -1.38 20.27
N ASN A 294 -3.41 -1.91 19.52
CA ASN A 294 -3.67 -2.87 18.44
C ASN A 294 -4.19 -4.22 18.96
N ILE A 295 -3.94 -4.54 20.24
CA ILE A 295 -4.34 -5.82 20.83
C ILE A 295 -5.52 -5.68 21.79
N LYS A 296 -6.09 -4.47 21.98
CA LYS A 296 -7.18 -4.21 22.94
C LYS A 296 -8.41 -5.11 22.72
N PHE A 297 -8.71 -5.49 21.47
CA PHE A 297 -9.89 -6.28 21.12
C PHE A 297 -9.88 -7.72 21.67
N ILE A 298 -8.71 -8.24 22.05
CA ILE A 298 -8.53 -9.62 22.53
C ILE A 298 -7.85 -9.72 23.91
N GLN A 299 -7.47 -8.58 24.48
CA GLN A 299 -6.78 -8.49 25.78
C GLN A 299 -7.59 -9.07 26.96
N ASP A 300 -8.91 -9.18 26.83
CA ASP A 300 -9.81 -9.78 27.82
C ASP A 300 -9.70 -11.32 27.87
N ARG A 301 -9.29 -11.95 26.76
CA ARG A 301 -9.25 -13.41 26.59
C ARG A 301 -7.85 -13.98 26.43
N MET A 302 -6.88 -13.16 26.02
CA MET A 302 -5.50 -13.60 25.75
C MET A 302 -4.47 -12.71 26.40
N SER A 303 -3.47 -13.34 27.03
CA SER A 303 -2.27 -12.66 27.51
C SER A 303 -1.37 -12.23 26.36
N GLU A 304 -0.53 -11.22 26.59
CA GLU A 304 0.44 -10.71 25.60
C GLU A 304 1.33 -11.82 25.03
N LEU A 305 1.75 -12.77 25.87
CA LEU A 305 2.55 -13.92 25.45
C LEU A 305 1.77 -14.82 24.48
N ARG A 306 0.49 -15.12 24.78
CA ARG A 306 -0.35 -15.94 23.89
C ARG A 306 -0.59 -15.22 22.55
N ILE A 307 -0.78 -13.90 22.58
CA ILE A 307 -0.95 -13.08 21.36
C ILE A 307 0.32 -13.12 20.52
N CYS A 308 1.50 -12.90 21.13
CA CYS A 308 2.79 -12.98 20.44
C CYS A 308 3.00 -14.34 19.78
N ASN A 309 2.79 -15.44 20.52
CA ASN A 309 2.94 -16.80 19.98
C ASN A 309 1.94 -17.08 18.85
N TYR A 310 0.71 -16.61 18.97
CA TYR A 310 -0.30 -16.74 17.92
C TYR A 310 0.10 -15.98 16.66
N LEU A 311 0.52 -14.71 16.77
CA LEU A 311 0.98 -13.92 15.63
C LEU A 311 2.17 -14.55 14.93
N LYS A 312 3.16 -15.07 15.67
CA LYS A 312 4.31 -15.78 15.09
C LYS A 312 3.86 -17.02 14.29
N ARG A 313 2.88 -17.77 14.81
CA ARG A 313 2.31 -18.92 14.11
C ARG A 313 1.56 -18.50 12.85
N GLN A 314 0.71 -17.47 12.92
CA GLN A 314 -0.05 -16.98 11.76
C GLN A 314 0.88 -16.40 10.68
N TYR A 315 1.94 -15.68 11.09
CA TYR A 315 2.98 -15.22 10.17
C TYR A 315 3.66 -16.39 9.45
N ALA A 316 4.04 -17.44 10.18
CA ALA A 316 4.65 -18.63 9.57
C ALA A 316 3.72 -19.36 8.59
N LEU A 317 2.40 -19.31 8.81
CA LEU A 317 1.40 -19.96 7.96
C LEU A 317 1.07 -19.14 6.70
N THR A 318 0.98 -17.82 6.83
CA THR A 318 0.40 -16.94 5.79
C THR A 318 1.40 -15.98 5.16
N ASN A 319 2.59 -15.83 5.77
CA ASN A 319 3.61 -14.85 5.41
C ASN A 319 3.12 -13.39 5.40
N ARG A 320 2.00 -13.09 6.07
CA ARG A 320 1.45 -11.74 6.19
C ARG A 320 2.01 -11.00 7.40
N PRO A 321 2.32 -9.69 7.31
CA PRO A 321 2.85 -8.92 8.43
C PRO A 321 1.99 -9.00 9.71
N PRO A 322 2.59 -9.11 10.91
CA PRO A 322 1.85 -9.23 12.17
C PRO A 322 0.87 -8.10 12.46
N LEU A 323 1.16 -6.87 12.02
CA LEU A 323 0.25 -5.74 12.20
C LEU A 323 -1.02 -5.88 11.35
N GLU A 324 -0.89 -6.36 10.10
CA GLU A 324 -2.02 -6.68 9.22
C GLU A 324 -2.86 -7.81 9.82
N LEU A 325 -2.19 -8.86 10.33
CA LEU A 325 -2.88 -9.98 10.97
C LEU A 325 -3.72 -9.56 12.19
N LEU A 326 -3.31 -8.54 12.95
CA LEU A 326 -4.14 -7.99 14.03
C LEU A 326 -5.41 -7.33 13.52
N SER A 327 -5.32 -6.58 12.42
CA SER A 327 -6.50 -5.99 11.75
C SER A 327 -7.45 -7.07 11.23
N THR A 328 -6.92 -8.05 10.48
CA THR A 328 -7.72 -9.19 9.98
C THR A 328 -8.39 -9.94 11.13
N TRP A 329 -7.71 -10.11 12.25
CA TRP A 329 -8.27 -10.78 13.41
C TRP A 329 -9.43 -10.01 14.05
N GLN A 330 -9.25 -8.69 14.20
CA GLN A 330 -10.30 -7.83 14.73
C GLN A 330 -11.53 -7.83 13.80
N ASP A 331 -11.32 -7.77 12.49
CA ASP A 331 -12.40 -7.80 11.48
C ASP A 331 -13.14 -9.15 11.51
N TYR A 332 -12.41 -10.25 11.54
CA TYR A 332 -12.97 -11.59 11.68
C TYR A 332 -13.85 -11.74 12.93
N LEU A 333 -13.39 -11.23 14.08
CA LEU A 333 -14.17 -11.28 15.33
C LEU A 333 -15.42 -10.39 15.26
N ASN A 334 -15.31 -9.21 14.66
CA ASN A 334 -16.44 -8.31 14.46
C ASN A 334 -17.51 -8.95 13.57
N MET A 335 -17.10 -9.58 12.46
CA MET A 335 -18.01 -10.29 11.57
C MET A 335 -18.59 -11.55 12.20
N SER A 336 -17.79 -12.31 12.94
CA SER A 336 -18.25 -13.47 13.72
C SER A 336 -19.32 -13.08 14.74
N LYS A 337 -19.17 -11.92 15.39
CA LYS A 337 -20.18 -11.35 16.29
C LYS A 337 -21.47 -11.00 15.55
N ARG A 338 -21.39 -10.42 14.34
CA ARG A 338 -22.57 -10.16 13.47
C ARG A 338 -23.28 -11.44 13.07
N LEU A 339 -22.54 -12.52 12.84
CA LEU A 339 -23.08 -13.85 12.57
C LEU A 339 -23.66 -14.55 13.81
N LYS A 340 -23.72 -13.88 14.98
CA LYS A 340 -24.15 -14.42 16.27
C LYS A 340 -23.34 -15.66 16.73
N ARG A 341 -22.08 -15.78 16.30
CA ARG A 341 -21.15 -16.80 16.82
C ARG A 341 -20.68 -16.42 18.22
N ASP A 342 -20.46 -17.43 19.07
CA ASP A 342 -19.94 -17.21 20.42
C ASP A 342 -18.42 -16.96 20.41
N ILE A 343 -18.04 -15.69 20.29
CA ILE A 343 -16.64 -15.24 20.29
C ILE A 343 -15.93 -15.38 21.66
N THR A 344 -16.54 -16.02 22.66
CA THR A 344 -15.89 -16.37 23.92
C THR A 344 -15.17 -17.72 23.86
N LEU A 345 -15.52 -18.60 22.90
CA LEU A 345 -14.92 -19.91 22.73
C LEU A 345 -13.58 -19.83 21.97
N GLU A 346 -12.58 -20.62 22.41
CA GLU A 346 -11.22 -20.59 21.82
C GLU A 346 -11.20 -20.88 20.33
N ILE A 347 -12.09 -21.75 19.85
CA ILE A 347 -12.23 -22.06 18.42
C ILE A 347 -12.57 -20.82 17.57
N PHE A 348 -13.31 -19.87 18.14
CA PHE A 348 -13.76 -18.66 17.45
C PHE A 348 -12.87 -17.47 17.74
N TYR A 349 -12.36 -17.28 18.97
CA TYR A 349 -11.48 -16.14 19.19
C TYR A 349 -10.04 -16.40 18.75
N LYS A 350 -9.62 -17.66 18.56
CA LYS A 350 -8.25 -18.05 18.18
C LYS A 350 -8.30 -19.16 17.13
N PRO A 351 -8.77 -18.88 15.90
CA PRO A 351 -8.87 -19.87 14.84
C PRO A 351 -7.49 -20.46 14.50
N LYS A 352 -7.47 -21.69 13.95
CA LYS A 352 -6.21 -22.34 13.57
C LYS A 352 -5.50 -21.56 12.47
N ASN A 353 -6.24 -21.21 11.41
CA ASN A 353 -5.83 -20.38 10.29
C ASN A 353 -6.73 -19.14 10.25
N LEU A 354 -6.15 -17.97 10.56
CA LEU A 354 -6.95 -16.75 10.69
C LEU A 354 -7.50 -16.26 9.35
N VAL A 355 -6.69 -16.31 8.29
CA VAL A 355 -7.06 -15.75 6.98
C VAL A 355 -8.18 -16.60 6.36
N GLU A 356 -8.06 -17.92 6.44
CA GLU A 356 -9.09 -18.84 5.95
C GLU A 356 -10.42 -18.64 6.69
N SER A 357 -10.41 -18.61 8.03
CA SER A 357 -11.63 -18.35 8.80
C SER A 357 -12.21 -16.96 8.60
N HIS A 358 -11.37 -15.96 8.29
CA HIS A 358 -11.81 -14.63 7.90
C HIS A 358 -12.55 -14.66 6.56
N ASP A 359 -11.98 -15.33 5.56
CA ASP A 359 -12.55 -15.43 4.22
C ASP A 359 -13.86 -16.24 4.22
N GLU A 360 -13.95 -17.32 5.01
CA GLU A 360 -15.19 -18.06 5.25
C GLU A 360 -16.29 -17.17 5.85
N VAL A 361 -15.94 -16.34 6.83
CA VAL A 361 -16.90 -15.44 7.48
C VAL A 361 -17.32 -14.30 6.56
N LEU A 362 -16.43 -13.82 5.69
CA LEU A 362 -16.77 -12.84 4.66
C LEU A 362 -17.83 -13.39 3.71
N GLN A 363 -17.61 -14.58 3.16
CA GLN A 363 -18.58 -15.24 2.27
C GLN A 363 -19.95 -15.36 2.94
N LEU A 364 -19.99 -15.85 4.19
CA LEU A 364 -21.24 -15.99 4.94
C LEU A 364 -21.93 -14.64 5.25
N CYS A 365 -21.15 -13.56 5.40
CA CYS A 365 -21.71 -12.21 5.58
C CYS A 365 -22.26 -11.64 4.27
N GLU A 366 -21.62 -11.94 3.14
CA GLU A 366 -22.10 -11.52 1.82
C GLU A 366 -23.45 -12.17 1.48
N ASP A 367 -23.59 -13.47 1.74
CA ASP A 367 -24.83 -14.21 1.53
C ASP A 367 -25.99 -13.68 2.37
N LYS A 368 -25.77 -13.45 3.68
CA LYS A 368 -26.81 -12.90 4.56
C LYS A 368 -27.24 -11.48 4.19
N ASN A 369 -26.31 -10.66 3.68
CA ASN A 369 -26.64 -9.30 3.26
C ASN A 369 -27.49 -9.30 1.98
N ILE A 370 -27.26 -10.26 1.05
CA ILE A 370 -28.12 -10.44 -0.12
C ILE A 370 -29.54 -10.84 0.31
N THR A 371 -29.68 -11.82 1.21
CA THR A 371 -31.00 -12.25 1.70
C THR A 371 -31.75 -11.12 2.40
N LEU A 372 -31.08 -10.32 3.23
CA LEU A 372 -31.73 -9.19 3.91
C LEU A 372 -32.16 -8.11 2.91
N GLN A 373 -31.34 -7.79 1.91
CA GLN A 373 -31.69 -6.83 0.86
C GLN A 373 -32.89 -7.32 0.02
N ALA A 374 -32.91 -8.60 -0.34
CA ALA A 374 -34.03 -9.17 -1.08
C ALA A 374 -35.34 -9.11 -0.27
N VAL A 375 -35.30 -9.40 1.03
CA VAL A 375 -36.46 -9.27 1.93
C VAL A 375 -36.96 -7.82 2.00
N ASP A 376 -36.09 -6.83 2.04
CA ASP A 376 -36.50 -5.43 2.09
C ASP A 376 -37.07 -4.94 0.75
N ILE A 377 -36.50 -5.38 -0.38
CA ILE A 377 -37.03 -5.07 -1.72
C ILE A 377 -38.39 -5.75 -1.93
N ALA A 378 -38.54 -7.02 -1.54
CA ALA A 378 -39.80 -7.77 -1.65
C ALA A 378 -40.94 -7.13 -0.83
N LYS A 379 -40.65 -6.38 0.25
CA LYS A 379 -41.68 -5.62 0.98
C LYS A 379 -42.23 -4.44 0.17
N VAL A 380 -41.38 -3.81 -0.64
CA VAL A 380 -41.76 -2.65 -1.47
C VAL A 380 -42.35 -3.14 -2.81
N TYR A 381 -41.79 -4.21 -3.35
CA TYR A 381 -42.14 -4.80 -4.65
C TYR A 381 -42.50 -6.29 -4.54
N PRO A 382 -43.68 -6.63 -3.96
CA PRO A 382 -44.03 -8.01 -3.63
C PRO A 382 -44.31 -8.89 -4.86
N ASP A 383 -44.66 -8.30 -6.01
CA ASP A 383 -45.10 -9.06 -7.18
C ASP A 383 -43.93 -9.47 -8.10
N VAL A 384 -42.72 -8.96 -7.86
CA VAL A 384 -41.56 -9.16 -8.76
C VAL A 384 -41.23 -10.64 -8.95
N ASP A 385 -41.16 -11.42 -7.87
CA ASP A 385 -40.84 -12.85 -7.95
C ASP A 385 -41.92 -13.62 -8.74
N ALA A 386 -43.20 -13.31 -8.49
CA ALA A 386 -44.33 -13.94 -9.19
C ALA A 386 -44.37 -13.55 -10.68
N ILE A 387 -44.06 -12.29 -11.00
CA ILE A 387 -43.97 -11.82 -12.38
C ILE A 387 -42.83 -12.54 -13.10
N CYS A 388 -41.64 -12.62 -12.49
CA CYS A 388 -40.49 -13.32 -13.06
C CYS A 388 -40.83 -14.79 -13.34
N GLU A 389 -41.51 -15.48 -12.42
CA GLU A 389 -41.97 -16.86 -12.63
C GLU A 389 -42.96 -16.97 -13.81
N SER A 390 -43.93 -16.04 -13.89
CA SER A 390 -44.99 -16.09 -14.93
C SER A 390 -44.49 -15.87 -16.35
N ILE A 391 -43.34 -15.20 -16.50
CA ILE A 391 -42.80 -14.84 -17.83
C ILE A 391 -41.73 -15.82 -18.33
N LYS A 392 -41.25 -16.77 -17.51
CA LYS A 392 -40.16 -17.68 -17.87
C LYS A 392 -40.44 -18.47 -19.13
N GLU A 393 -41.56 -19.19 -19.15
CA GLU A 393 -41.93 -20.05 -20.29
C GLU A 393 -42.05 -19.25 -21.60
N LYS A 394 -42.47 -17.99 -21.50
CA LYS A 394 -42.65 -17.10 -22.64
C LYS A 394 -41.30 -16.66 -23.21
N TYR A 395 -40.39 -16.16 -22.38
CA TYR A 395 -39.18 -15.48 -22.84
C TYR A 395 -37.89 -16.31 -22.77
N GLU A 396 -37.85 -17.40 -22.02
CA GLU A 396 -36.65 -18.25 -22.01
C GLU A 396 -36.43 -18.91 -23.38
N TYR A 397 -35.18 -18.91 -23.80
CA TYR A 397 -34.79 -19.45 -25.10
C TYR A 397 -33.35 -19.95 -25.08
N ARG A 398 -33.14 -21.09 -25.73
CA ARG A 398 -31.84 -21.76 -25.81
C ARG A 398 -31.53 -22.13 -27.25
N ASP A 399 -30.30 -21.84 -27.67
CA ASP A 399 -29.70 -22.42 -28.86
C ASP A 399 -28.43 -23.22 -28.50
N GLN A 400 -27.65 -23.62 -29.51
CA GLN A 400 -26.43 -24.41 -29.31
C GLN A 400 -25.31 -23.64 -28.59
N LYS A 401 -25.31 -22.30 -28.63
CA LYS A 401 -24.21 -21.45 -28.13
C LYS A 401 -24.60 -20.62 -26.92
N TYR A 402 -25.86 -20.18 -26.83
CA TYR A 402 -26.34 -19.30 -25.78
C TYR A 402 -27.68 -19.76 -25.20
N VAL A 403 -27.93 -19.32 -23.97
CA VAL A 403 -29.22 -19.47 -23.29
C VAL A 403 -29.59 -18.16 -22.63
N LEU A 404 -30.85 -17.77 -22.76
CA LEU A 404 -31.46 -16.62 -22.11
C LEU A 404 -32.38 -17.13 -21.01
N LEU A 405 -32.04 -16.77 -19.77
CA LEU A 405 -32.71 -17.21 -18.55
C LEU A 405 -33.40 -16.02 -17.88
N ILE A 406 -34.56 -16.25 -17.28
CA ILE A 406 -35.24 -15.25 -16.46
C ILE A 406 -34.87 -15.51 -14.99
N PRO A 407 -34.58 -14.48 -14.17
CA PRO A 407 -34.30 -14.65 -12.75
C PRO A 407 -35.45 -15.38 -12.05
N ASN A 408 -35.16 -16.22 -11.06
CA ASN A 408 -36.23 -16.90 -10.30
C ASN A 408 -36.81 -16.01 -9.21
N ARG A 409 -36.01 -15.07 -8.72
CA ARG A 409 -36.31 -14.22 -7.56
C ARG A 409 -35.43 -12.99 -7.52
N ILE A 410 -35.79 -12.01 -6.69
CA ILE A 410 -35.03 -10.78 -6.44
C ILE A 410 -33.56 -11.07 -6.08
N GLU A 411 -33.26 -12.12 -5.30
CA GLU A 411 -31.88 -12.50 -4.95
C GLU A 411 -31.01 -12.73 -6.19
N ASP A 412 -31.56 -13.35 -7.24
CA ASP A 412 -30.81 -13.69 -8.44
C ASP A 412 -30.41 -12.41 -9.20
N ILE A 413 -31.28 -11.38 -9.18
CA ILE A 413 -31.01 -10.05 -9.77
C ILE A 413 -29.90 -9.33 -8.99
N ILE A 414 -29.95 -9.38 -7.65
CA ILE A 414 -28.91 -8.78 -6.78
C ILE A 414 -27.56 -9.49 -6.99
N GLN A 415 -27.56 -10.82 -7.09
CA GLN A 415 -26.36 -11.62 -7.33
C GLN A 415 -25.73 -11.30 -8.69
N GLU A 416 -26.54 -11.24 -9.75
CA GLU A 416 -26.07 -10.94 -11.10
C GLU A 416 -25.42 -9.55 -11.20
N GLY A 417 -26.09 -8.53 -10.63
CA GLY A 417 -25.58 -7.17 -10.62
C GLY A 417 -24.22 -7.02 -9.95
N ARG A 418 -24.01 -7.75 -8.85
CA ARG A 418 -22.71 -7.82 -8.16
C ARG A 418 -21.67 -8.58 -8.96
N ALA A 419 -22.03 -9.74 -9.53
CA ALA A 419 -21.11 -10.60 -10.28
C ALA A 419 -20.48 -9.88 -11.48
N LEU A 420 -21.27 -9.13 -12.23
CA LEU A 420 -20.80 -8.38 -13.39
C LEU A 420 -20.17 -7.02 -13.04
N ARG A 421 -20.05 -6.69 -11.74
CA ARG A 421 -19.59 -5.37 -11.24
C ARG A 421 -20.31 -4.21 -11.90
N HIS A 422 -21.52 -4.46 -12.38
CA HIS A 422 -22.36 -3.41 -12.88
C HIS A 422 -22.72 -2.54 -11.69
N CYS A 423 -22.76 -1.24 -11.91
CA CYS A 423 -23.58 -0.39 -11.06
C CYS A 423 -25.07 -0.72 -11.28
N ILE A 424 -25.51 -1.97 -11.10
CA ILE A 424 -26.86 -2.27 -10.59
C ILE A 424 -26.84 -1.92 -9.09
N ARG A 425 -26.37 -0.71 -8.80
CA ARG A 425 -26.44 -0.11 -7.51
C ARG A 425 -27.79 0.60 -7.53
N PHE A 426 -28.83 -0.13 -7.13
CA PHE A 426 -30.01 0.41 -6.48
C PHE A 426 -30.55 1.70 -7.12
N SER A 427 -31.03 1.64 -8.35
CA SER A 427 -32.23 2.44 -8.63
C SER A 427 -33.42 1.52 -8.43
N ASP A 428 -34.31 1.92 -7.53
CA ASP A 428 -35.57 1.23 -7.28
C ASP A 428 -36.39 1.06 -8.58
N ASP A 429 -36.07 1.85 -9.61
CA ASP A 429 -36.64 1.87 -10.94
C ASP A 429 -36.72 0.50 -11.62
N TYR A 430 -35.73 -0.39 -11.49
CA TYR A 430 -35.79 -1.72 -12.14
C TYR A 430 -36.89 -2.60 -11.55
N TYR A 431 -37.00 -2.63 -10.22
CA TYR A 431 -38.04 -3.41 -9.55
C TYR A 431 -39.41 -2.78 -9.75
N GLU A 432 -39.48 -1.44 -9.77
CA GLU A 432 -40.70 -0.70 -10.11
C GLU A 432 -41.18 -1.00 -11.54
N ARG A 433 -40.26 -1.00 -12.51
CA ARG A 433 -40.55 -1.33 -13.92
C ARG A 433 -41.02 -2.77 -14.10
N ILE A 434 -40.38 -3.74 -13.43
CA ILE A 434 -40.82 -5.14 -13.45
C ILE A 434 -42.23 -5.26 -12.86
N GLN A 435 -42.47 -4.64 -11.69
CA GLN A 435 -43.77 -4.69 -11.03
C GLN A 435 -44.87 -4.03 -11.88
N ARG A 436 -44.57 -2.96 -12.60
CA ARG A 436 -45.46 -2.30 -13.56
C ARG A 436 -45.57 -3.02 -14.91
N ARG A 437 -44.79 -4.08 -15.13
CA ARG A 437 -44.66 -4.79 -16.41
C ARG A 437 -44.25 -3.87 -17.57
N GLU A 438 -43.46 -2.85 -17.26
CA GLU A 438 -42.90 -1.91 -18.24
C GLU A 438 -41.67 -2.50 -18.93
N SER A 439 -40.81 -3.18 -18.16
CA SER A 439 -39.67 -3.91 -18.70
C SER A 439 -39.24 -5.01 -17.75
N TYR A 440 -38.54 -6.00 -18.29
CA TYR A 440 -38.08 -7.19 -17.60
C TYR A 440 -36.57 -7.35 -17.70
N ILE A 441 -35.99 -8.13 -16.79
CA ILE A 441 -34.56 -8.45 -16.78
C ILE A 441 -34.35 -9.91 -17.17
N ALA A 442 -33.41 -10.16 -18.07
CA ALA A 442 -32.96 -11.50 -18.44
C ALA A 442 -31.43 -11.65 -18.34
N PHE A 443 -30.99 -12.87 -18.14
CA PHE A 443 -29.60 -13.28 -18.06
C PHE A 443 -29.21 -14.06 -19.30
N LEU A 444 -28.38 -13.46 -20.14
CA LEU A 444 -27.76 -14.17 -21.25
C LEU A 444 -26.51 -14.89 -20.74
N ARG A 445 -26.40 -16.17 -21.12
CA ARG A 445 -25.34 -17.10 -20.72
C ARG A 445 -24.80 -17.85 -21.92
N LYS A 446 -23.59 -18.39 -21.79
CA LYS A 446 -23.08 -19.39 -22.75
C LYS A 446 -23.71 -20.75 -22.43
N ALA A 447 -24.16 -21.47 -23.45
CA ALA A 447 -24.90 -22.73 -23.28
C ALA A 447 -24.08 -23.86 -22.62
N ASP A 448 -22.74 -23.77 -22.69
CA ASP A 448 -21.80 -24.69 -22.05
C ASP A 448 -21.47 -24.32 -20.59
N GLN A 449 -21.79 -23.10 -20.16
CA GLN A 449 -21.52 -22.56 -18.82
C GLN A 449 -22.70 -21.70 -18.32
N PRO A 450 -23.90 -22.29 -18.12
CA PRO A 450 -25.10 -21.53 -17.75
C PRO A 450 -25.00 -20.84 -16.38
N GLU A 451 -24.17 -21.37 -15.47
CA GLU A 451 -23.97 -20.82 -14.12
C GLU A 451 -23.07 -19.57 -14.05
N LYS A 452 -22.40 -19.20 -15.15
CA LYS A 452 -21.48 -18.06 -15.16
C LYS A 452 -22.12 -16.83 -15.79
N SER A 453 -22.13 -15.71 -15.05
CA SER A 453 -22.60 -14.42 -15.55
C SER A 453 -21.89 -14.00 -16.84
N PHE A 454 -22.66 -13.55 -17.84
CA PHE A 454 -22.13 -13.18 -19.16
C PHE A 454 -22.69 -11.83 -19.65
N TYR A 455 -23.99 -11.71 -19.91
CA TYR A 455 -24.66 -10.41 -20.14
C TYR A 455 -25.98 -10.33 -19.38
N THR A 456 -26.36 -9.12 -18.96
CA THR A 456 -27.70 -8.78 -18.46
C THR A 456 -28.45 -7.96 -19.51
N LEU A 457 -29.73 -8.29 -19.72
CA LEU A 457 -30.61 -7.63 -20.69
C LEU A 457 -31.81 -7.01 -19.98
N GLU A 458 -32.15 -5.77 -20.35
CA GLU A 458 -33.43 -5.13 -20.04
C GLU A 458 -34.27 -5.08 -21.32
N PHE A 459 -35.48 -5.65 -21.29
CA PHE A 459 -36.35 -5.77 -22.47
C PHE A 459 -37.81 -5.46 -22.15
N GLU A 460 -38.54 -4.98 -23.16
CA GLU A 460 -39.98 -4.68 -23.08
C GLU A 460 -40.83 -5.93 -23.39
N PRO A 461 -42.13 -5.92 -23.05
CA PRO A 461 -43.00 -7.08 -23.25
C PRO A 461 -43.12 -7.61 -24.69
N ASP A 462 -42.80 -6.82 -25.72
CA ASP A 462 -42.77 -7.26 -27.12
C ASP A 462 -41.44 -7.93 -27.52
N GLY A 463 -40.43 -7.90 -26.65
CA GLY A 463 -39.08 -8.33 -26.96
C GLY A 463 -38.12 -7.21 -27.38
N THR A 464 -38.55 -5.95 -27.39
CA THR A 464 -37.67 -4.81 -27.68
C THR A 464 -36.62 -4.68 -26.58
N VAL A 465 -35.33 -4.80 -26.91
CA VAL A 465 -34.26 -4.72 -25.91
C VAL A 465 -33.88 -3.26 -25.70
N ARG A 466 -34.09 -2.76 -24.48
CA ARG A 466 -33.70 -1.40 -24.07
C ARG A 466 -32.20 -1.30 -23.88
N GLN A 467 -31.59 -2.29 -23.22
CA GLN A 467 -30.16 -2.27 -22.88
C GLN A 467 -29.59 -3.69 -22.75
N MET A 468 -28.31 -3.83 -23.07
CA MET A 468 -27.52 -5.05 -22.82
C MET A 468 -26.15 -4.68 -22.22
N ARG A 469 -25.80 -5.25 -21.06
CA ARG A 469 -24.60 -4.86 -20.28
C ARG A 469 -23.76 -6.08 -19.87
N THR A 470 -22.43 -5.92 -19.85
CA THR A 470 -21.45 -6.91 -19.31
C THR A 470 -20.29 -6.24 -18.55
N SER A 471 -19.54 -7.00 -17.75
CA SER A 471 -18.46 -6.48 -16.90
C SER A 471 -17.27 -5.90 -17.71
N GLY A 472 -16.93 -4.63 -17.47
CA GLY A 472 -15.77 -3.93 -18.05
C GLY A 472 -16.02 -3.30 -19.44
N ASP A 473 -15.18 -2.32 -19.83
CA ASP A 473 -15.23 -1.60 -21.13
C ASP A 473 -14.78 -2.47 -22.34
N ARG A 474 -15.23 -3.73 -22.44
CA ARG A 474 -14.83 -4.64 -23.53
C ARG A 474 -16.03 -5.08 -24.35
N GLN A 475 -16.44 -4.23 -25.29
CA GLN A 475 -17.22 -4.67 -26.45
C GLN A 475 -16.31 -5.49 -27.38
N ASN A 476 -16.16 -6.78 -27.06
CA ASN A 476 -15.40 -7.75 -27.86
C ASN A 476 -16.26 -8.32 -29.00
N VAL A 477 -15.65 -9.12 -29.88
CA VAL A 477 -16.29 -9.95 -30.94
C VAL A 477 -17.53 -10.72 -30.44
N ASP A 478 -17.55 -11.07 -29.16
CA ASP A 478 -18.67 -11.74 -28.48
C ASP A 478 -19.97 -10.89 -28.44
N PHE A 479 -19.89 -9.55 -28.48
CA PHE A 479 -21.06 -8.66 -28.48
C PHE A 479 -21.90 -8.81 -29.76
N ASN A 480 -21.25 -8.85 -30.93
CA ASN A 480 -21.95 -9.01 -32.21
C ASN A 480 -22.60 -10.39 -32.33
N GLN A 481 -21.99 -11.42 -31.73
CA GLN A 481 -22.58 -12.75 -31.65
C GLN A 481 -23.79 -12.78 -30.70
N ALA A 482 -23.70 -12.10 -29.56
CA ALA A 482 -24.83 -11.92 -28.64
C ALA A 482 -25.98 -11.17 -29.31
N VAL A 483 -25.75 -10.06 -30.01
CA VAL A 483 -26.78 -9.32 -30.77
C VAL A 483 -27.45 -10.21 -31.82
N SER A 484 -26.68 -11.06 -32.51
CA SER A 484 -27.23 -12.01 -33.49
C SER A 484 -28.14 -13.05 -32.83
N PHE A 485 -27.81 -13.49 -31.61
CA PHE A 485 -28.67 -14.37 -30.82
C PHE A 485 -29.94 -13.64 -30.35
N ILE A 486 -29.84 -12.39 -29.91
CA ILE A 486 -31.00 -11.58 -29.50
C ILE A 486 -32.01 -11.43 -30.63
N LYS A 487 -31.56 -11.18 -31.87
CA LYS A 487 -32.47 -11.14 -33.02
C LYS A 487 -33.20 -12.47 -33.29
N LYS A 488 -32.54 -13.61 -33.02
CA LYS A 488 -33.19 -14.92 -33.12
C LYS A 488 -34.21 -15.12 -31.99
N TRP A 489 -33.84 -14.73 -30.78
CA TRP A 489 -34.71 -14.75 -29.61
C TRP A 489 -35.96 -13.90 -29.85
N GLN A 490 -35.82 -12.66 -30.32
CA GLN A 490 -36.94 -11.75 -30.65
C GLN A 490 -37.93 -12.41 -31.62
N LYS A 491 -37.45 -13.11 -32.65
CA LYS A 491 -38.30 -13.86 -33.59
C LYS A 491 -38.96 -15.09 -32.95
N ALA A 492 -38.24 -15.79 -32.08
CA ALA A 492 -38.71 -17.02 -31.44
C ALA A 492 -39.83 -16.77 -30.41
N ILE A 493 -39.85 -15.59 -29.79
CA ILE A 493 -40.86 -15.24 -28.79
C ILE A 493 -42.15 -14.67 -29.40
N GLN A 494 -42.12 -14.07 -30.60
CA GLN A 494 -43.31 -13.49 -31.25
C GLN A 494 -44.56 -14.39 -31.22
N PRO A 495 -44.50 -15.69 -31.58
CA PRO A 495 -45.69 -16.56 -31.54
C PRO A 495 -46.17 -16.91 -30.12
N ARG A 496 -45.40 -16.56 -29.08
CA ARG A 496 -45.72 -16.80 -27.67
C ARG A 496 -46.33 -15.56 -26.99
N LEU A 497 -46.32 -14.40 -27.67
CA LEU A 497 -46.83 -13.14 -27.14
C LEU A 497 -48.36 -13.06 -27.29
N THR A 498 -49.00 -12.45 -26.32
CA THR A 498 -50.45 -12.19 -26.31
C THR A 498 -50.74 -10.73 -26.68
N GLU A 499 -52.00 -10.42 -26.99
CA GLU A 499 -52.44 -9.05 -27.26
C GLU A 499 -52.15 -8.10 -26.08
N GLU A 500 -52.19 -8.61 -24.85
CA GLU A 500 -51.85 -7.87 -23.65
C GLU A 500 -50.37 -7.50 -23.59
N ASP A 501 -49.46 -8.38 -24.03
CA ASP A 501 -48.03 -8.06 -24.08
C ASP A 501 -47.77 -6.90 -25.06
N TYR A 502 -48.42 -6.90 -26.23
CA TYR A 502 -48.31 -5.79 -27.18
C TYR A 502 -48.92 -4.48 -26.64
N ARG A 503 -50.00 -4.57 -25.84
CA ARG A 503 -50.58 -3.40 -25.17
C ARG A 503 -49.60 -2.81 -24.16
N LEU A 504 -48.99 -3.66 -23.33
CA LEU A 504 -47.98 -3.25 -22.34
C LEU A 504 -46.72 -2.69 -23.03
N ALA A 505 -46.30 -3.26 -24.15
CA ALA A 505 -45.18 -2.76 -24.94
C ALA A 505 -45.43 -1.35 -25.49
N LYS A 506 -46.64 -1.05 -25.99
CA LYS A 506 -47.00 0.31 -26.44
C LYS A 506 -46.92 1.35 -25.31
N VAL A 507 -47.36 0.97 -24.12
CA VAL A 507 -47.25 1.83 -22.92
C VAL A 507 -45.78 2.03 -22.55
N SER A 508 -44.99 0.95 -22.57
CA SER A 508 -43.56 0.96 -22.27
C SER A 508 -42.76 1.84 -23.23
N ALA A 509 -43.04 1.75 -24.53
CA ALA A 509 -42.44 2.60 -25.55
C ALA A 509 -42.78 4.08 -25.32
N SER A 510 -44.03 4.39 -24.95
CA SER A 510 -44.46 5.78 -24.65
C SER A 510 -43.73 6.34 -23.42
N LEU A 511 -43.59 5.53 -22.36
CA LEU A 511 -42.86 5.91 -21.15
C LEU A 511 -41.37 6.12 -21.43
N ARG A 512 -40.75 5.26 -22.24
CA ARG A 512 -39.35 5.39 -22.66
C ARG A 512 -39.10 6.70 -23.42
N VAL A 513 -39.98 7.06 -24.35
CA VAL A 513 -39.86 8.33 -25.10
C VAL A 513 -39.94 9.54 -24.16
N GLU A 514 -40.83 9.51 -23.17
CA GLU A 514 -40.94 10.60 -22.19
C GLU A 514 -39.71 10.66 -21.26
N GLU A 515 -39.18 9.51 -20.86
CA GLU A 515 -37.92 9.43 -20.10
C GLU A 515 -36.74 10.04 -20.89
N PHE A 516 -36.62 9.73 -22.18
CA PHE A 516 -35.57 10.32 -23.03
C PHE A 516 -35.70 11.84 -23.15
N LYS A 517 -36.92 12.38 -23.23
CA LYS A 517 -37.15 13.84 -23.21
C LYS A 517 -36.69 14.47 -21.90
N GLU A 518 -37.04 13.85 -20.76
CA GLU A 518 -36.65 14.35 -19.44
C GLU A 518 -35.12 14.26 -19.22
N LEU A 519 -34.47 13.19 -19.69
CA LEU A 519 -33.00 13.06 -19.66
C LEU A 519 -32.31 14.13 -20.49
N ARG A 520 -32.85 14.46 -21.67
CA ARG A 520 -32.37 15.56 -22.53
C ARG A 520 -32.54 16.93 -21.85
N LYS A 521 -33.70 17.18 -21.23
CA LYS A 521 -34.01 18.41 -20.49
C LYS A 521 -33.09 18.61 -19.28
N LYS A 522 -32.73 17.52 -18.58
CA LYS A 522 -31.81 17.53 -17.42
C LYS A 522 -30.33 17.55 -17.82
N ASN A 523 -30.02 17.51 -19.12
CA ASN A 523 -28.65 17.45 -19.67
C ASN A 523 -27.82 16.33 -19.01
N ALA A 524 -28.45 15.16 -18.80
CA ALA A 524 -27.80 14.02 -18.17
C ALA A 524 -26.69 13.47 -19.08
N LYS A 525 -25.47 13.33 -18.53
CA LYS A 525 -24.29 12.85 -19.28
C LYS A 525 -23.75 11.56 -18.70
N VAL A 526 -23.13 10.75 -19.56
CA VAL A 526 -22.37 9.58 -19.12
C VAL A 526 -21.10 10.05 -18.40
N TRP A 527 -20.90 9.61 -17.16
CA TRP A 527 -19.81 10.12 -16.32
C TRP A 527 -18.49 9.32 -16.44
N HIS A 528 -18.56 8.05 -16.86
CA HIS A 528 -17.44 7.10 -16.82
C HIS A 528 -17.45 6.19 -18.07
N GLY A 529 -16.30 5.67 -18.47
CA GLY A 529 -16.15 4.76 -19.63
C GLY A 529 -15.85 5.47 -20.95
N HIS A 530 -15.80 4.71 -22.05
CA HIS A 530 -15.44 5.20 -23.39
C HIS A 530 -16.44 6.20 -24.01
N LEU A 531 -17.67 6.27 -23.48
CA LEU A 531 -18.72 7.22 -23.88
C LEU A 531 -18.85 8.41 -22.91
N ALA A 532 -17.90 8.58 -21.99
CA ALA A 532 -17.94 9.65 -20.99
C ALA A 532 -18.04 11.04 -21.65
N GLY A 533 -19.00 11.85 -21.20
CA GLY A 533 -19.31 13.18 -21.72
C GLY A 533 -20.42 13.23 -22.78
N MET A 534 -20.84 12.09 -23.34
CA MET A 534 -21.98 12.01 -24.27
C MET A 534 -23.33 12.16 -23.53
N PRO A 535 -24.37 12.73 -24.17
CA PRO A 535 -25.72 12.77 -23.61
C PRO A 535 -26.25 11.35 -23.38
N LEU A 536 -26.76 11.07 -22.17
CA LEU A 536 -27.20 9.73 -21.78
C LEU A 536 -28.37 9.24 -22.64
N ALA A 537 -29.31 10.12 -22.99
CA ALA A 537 -30.45 9.76 -23.84
C ALA A 537 -30.02 9.23 -25.22
N ASP A 538 -28.99 9.84 -25.82
CA ASP A 538 -28.53 9.45 -27.17
C ASP A 538 -27.78 8.11 -27.13
N VAL A 539 -27.08 7.81 -26.02
CA VAL A 539 -26.45 6.50 -25.80
C VAL A 539 -27.51 5.41 -25.59
N LEU A 540 -28.56 5.69 -24.82
CA LEU A 540 -29.65 4.73 -24.57
C LEU A 540 -30.51 4.48 -25.82
N GLU A 541 -30.71 5.50 -26.65
CA GLU A 541 -31.41 5.37 -27.93
C GLU A 541 -30.58 4.55 -28.93
N ALA A 542 -29.25 4.68 -28.92
CA ALA A 542 -28.37 3.86 -29.75
C ALA A 542 -28.27 2.39 -29.30
N ASP A 543 -28.46 2.12 -28.00
CA ASP A 543 -28.48 0.77 -27.42
C ASP A 543 -29.81 0.02 -27.69
N LEU A 544 -30.84 0.72 -28.19
CA LEU A 544 -32.18 0.17 -28.44
C LEU A 544 -32.19 -0.81 -29.62
N MET A 545 -32.70 -2.03 -29.38
CA MET A 545 -32.89 -3.05 -30.43
C MET A 545 -34.37 -3.36 -30.61
N GLU A 546 -35.03 -2.64 -31.50
CA GLU A 546 -36.44 -2.83 -31.84
C GLU A 546 -36.69 -4.16 -32.57
N VAL A 547 -37.87 -4.72 -32.35
CA VAL A 547 -38.33 -5.90 -33.07
C VAL A 547 -38.63 -5.51 -34.51
N SER A 548 -37.89 -6.08 -35.47
CA SER A 548 -38.21 -5.92 -36.89
C SER A 548 -39.50 -6.68 -37.22
N LEU A 549 -40.63 -5.98 -37.23
CA LEU A 549 -41.88 -6.51 -37.78
C LEU A 549 -41.68 -6.73 -39.29
N CYS A 550 -41.58 -7.99 -39.72
CA CYS A 550 -41.71 -8.32 -41.14
C CYS A 550 -43.16 -8.11 -41.54
N ILE A 551 -43.51 -6.89 -41.95
CA ILE A 551 -44.77 -6.61 -42.65
C ILE A 551 -44.50 -6.89 -44.13
N GLU A 552 -44.88 -8.08 -44.59
CA GLU A 552 -45.30 -8.26 -45.98
C GLU A 552 -46.71 -7.68 -46.09
N ASP A 553 -46.86 -6.57 -46.80
CA ASP A 553 -48.16 -6.18 -47.35
C ASP A 553 -47.99 -5.77 -48.81
N ALA A 554 -48.76 -6.46 -49.66
CA ALA A 554 -48.82 -6.29 -51.09
C ALA A 554 -49.87 -5.23 -51.47
N ARG A 555 -49.51 -4.30 -52.36
CA ARG A 555 -50.31 -3.64 -53.42
C ARG A 555 -49.42 -2.55 -54.08
N VAL A 556 -48.87 -2.79 -55.27
CA VAL A 556 -49.46 -2.43 -56.59
C VAL A 556 -49.81 -0.93 -56.61
N THR A 557 -48.82 -0.09 -56.96
CA THR A 557 -48.73 0.64 -58.24
C THR A 557 -49.97 1.46 -58.60
N GLU A 558 -49.81 2.78 -58.65
CA GLU A 558 -50.12 3.61 -59.83
C GLU A 558 -49.65 5.07 -59.61
N ALA A 559 -49.01 5.61 -60.66
CA ALA A 559 -48.97 7.01 -61.12
C ALA A 559 -48.67 8.13 -60.09
N ASP A 560 -47.71 9.03 -60.25
CA ASP A 560 -47.23 9.68 -61.48
C ASP A 560 -45.80 10.18 -61.27
N GLY A 561 -44.97 9.98 -62.29
CA GLY A 561 -43.88 10.90 -62.55
C GLY A 561 -44.45 12.09 -63.32
N GLN A 562 -44.14 13.31 -62.89
CA GLN A 562 -43.79 14.40 -63.81
C GLN A 562 -43.23 15.61 -63.07
N ASN A 563 -42.06 16.02 -63.54
CA ASN A 563 -41.49 17.36 -63.61
C ASN A 563 -41.44 18.25 -62.36
N SER A 564 -40.20 18.43 -61.92
CA SER A 564 -39.61 19.73 -61.65
C SER A 564 -39.91 20.75 -62.77
N GLU A 565 -40.67 21.79 -62.45
CA GLU A 565 -40.48 23.13 -63.01
C GLU A 565 -40.24 24.13 -61.88
N LEU A 566 -39.08 24.79 -61.97
CA LEU A 566 -38.79 26.20 -61.72
C LEU A 566 -39.35 26.92 -60.49
N VAL A 567 -38.39 27.45 -59.70
CA VAL A 567 -38.25 28.85 -59.29
C VAL A 567 -39.36 29.44 -58.39
N ALA A 568 -38.98 29.74 -57.14
CA ALA A 568 -38.93 31.11 -56.63
C ALA A 568 -38.30 31.15 -55.22
N ALA A 569 -37.23 31.95 -55.13
CA ALA A 569 -36.68 32.69 -53.98
C ALA A 569 -36.70 32.05 -52.58
#